data_AF-A0A382CFW4-F1
#
_entry.id   AF-A0A382CFW4-F1
#
_cell.length_a   1.000
_cell.length_b   1.000
_cell.length_c   1.000
_cell.angle_alpha   90.00
_cell.angle_beta   90.00
_cell.angle_gamma   90.00
#
_symmetry.space_group_name_H-M   'P 1'
#
loop_
_entity.id
_entity.type
_entity.pdbx_description
1 polymer ?
#
loop_
_entity_poly.entity_id
_entity_poly.type
_entity_poly.pdbx_seq_one_letter_code
_entity_poly.pdbx_strand_id
1 'polypeptide(L)' 'MDKILWKPDNIQQTHFNNFIDLVNSTFDLDLKTYNDLYDWSVNNIPQFWENTLDYSDIIYSGTYDRVIDNLKMEPGV' A
#
# COMPACT_ATOMS: atom_id res chain seq x y z
N MET A 1 18.50 14.21 18.01
CA MET A 1 17.48 14.39 16.97
C MET A 1 18.20 14.90 15.75
N ASP A 2 18.33 14.06 14.73
CA ASP A 2 19.00 14.43 13.49
C ASP A 2 18.18 15.46 12.74
N LYS A 3 18.88 16.36 12.04
CA LYS A 3 18.25 17.45 11.29
C LYS A 3 17.57 16.86 10.04
N ILE A 4 16.25 17.02 9.96
CA ILE A 4 15.47 16.69 8.76
C ILE A 4 16.01 17.50 7.58
N LEU A 5 16.42 16.81 6.51
CA LEU A 5 17.01 17.44 5.32
C LEU A 5 15.95 18.11 4.44
N TRP A 6 14.75 17.54 4.37
CA TRP A 6 13.65 18.03 3.54
C TRP A 6 12.31 17.46 4.01
N LYS A 7 11.23 18.22 3.79
CA LYS A 7 9.85 17.74 3.91
C LYS A 7 9.01 18.34 2.78
N PRO A 8 7.94 17.66 2.32
CA PRO A 8 7.02 18.24 1.35
C PRO A 8 6.21 19.40 1.96
N ASP A 9 5.88 20.39 1.14
CA ASP A 9 5.12 21.58 1.56
C ASP A 9 3.67 21.24 1.91
N ASN A 10 3.06 20.28 1.21
CA ASN A 10 1.70 19.81 1.48
C ASN A 10 1.64 18.28 1.55
N ILE A 11 1.59 17.75 2.77
CA ILE A 11 1.51 16.31 3.03
C ILE A 11 0.14 15.76 2.64
N GLN A 12 -0.93 16.56 2.81
CA GLN A 12 -2.31 16.11 2.62
C GLN A 12 -2.69 15.80 1.17
N GLN A 13 -1.99 16.39 0.20
CA GLN A 13 -2.26 16.19 -1.22
C GLN A 13 -1.36 15.12 -1.86
N THR A 14 -0.62 14.36 -1.05
CA THR A 14 0.24 13.30 -1.57
C THR A 14 -0.60 12.09 -2.00
N HIS A 15 -0.18 11.40 -3.05
CA HIS A 15 -0.79 10.12 -3.45
C HIS A 15 -0.80 9.09 -2.31
N PHE A 16 0.16 9.20 -1.39
CA PHE A 16 0.23 8.39 -0.19
C PHE A 16 -0.99 8.61 0.73
N ASN A 17 -1.36 9.85 1.01
CA ASN A 17 -2.52 10.13 1.86
C ASN A 17 -3.82 9.67 1.21
N ASN A 18 -3.99 9.93 -0.09
CA ASN A 18 -5.15 9.44 -0.83
C ASN A 18 -5.25 7.90 -0.81
N PHE A 19 -4.11 7.22 -0.89
CA PHE A 19 -4.05 5.76 -0.82
C PHE A 19 -4.37 5.23 0.59
N ILE A 20 -3.90 5.90 1.65
CA ILE A 20 -4.30 5.56 3.02
C ILE A 20 -5.81 5.71 3.20
N ASP A 21 -6.41 6.79 2.71
CA ASP A 21 -7.84 7.02 2.81
C ASP A 21 -8.65 5.92 2.08
N LEU A 22 -8.17 5.51 0.90
CA LEU A 22 -8.73 4.37 0.16
C LEU A 22 -8.68 3.10 1.02
N VAL A 23 -7.50 2.71 1.50
CA VAL A 23 -7.31 1.49 2.31
C VAL A 23 -8.16 1.52 3.58
N ASN A 24 -8.21 2.64 4.29
CA ASN A 24 -9.05 2.82 5.47
C ASN A 24 -10.53 2.61 5.15
N SER A 25 -11.01 3.19 4.06
CA SER A 25 -12.41 3.06 3.65
C SER A 25 -12.78 1.65 3.19
N THR A 26 -11.87 0.95 2.50
CA THR A 26 -12.11 -0.39 1.96
C THR A 26 -12.12 -1.46 3.06
N PHE A 27 -11.25 -1.32 4.06
CA PHE A 27 -11.04 -2.35 5.08
C PHE A 27 -11.52 -1.96 6.49
N ASP A 28 -12.20 -0.82 6.63
CA ASP A 28 -12.67 -0.26 7.92
C ASP A 28 -11.52 -0.12 8.93
N LEU A 29 -10.45 0.58 8.51
CA LEU A 29 -9.23 0.81 9.30
C LEU A 29 -9.05 2.29 9.64
N ASP A 30 -8.11 2.58 10.55
CA ASP A 30 -7.74 3.93 10.98
C ASP A 30 -6.21 4.14 10.91
N LEU A 31 -5.61 3.84 9.76
CA LEU A 31 -4.18 4.04 9.47
C LEU A 31 -3.89 5.54 9.31
N LYS A 32 -2.81 6.05 9.94
CA LYS A 32 -2.50 7.50 9.97
C LYS A 32 -1.11 7.83 9.49
N THR A 33 -0.19 6.88 9.58
CA THR A 33 1.23 7.08 9.32
C THR A 33 1.75 6.10 8.29
N TYR A 34 2.91 6.41 7.73
CA TYR A 34 3.62 5.49 6.85
C TYR A 34 3.89 4.15 7.53
N ASN A 35 4.22 4.16 8.82
CA ASN A 35 4.48 2.93 9.57
C ASN A 35 3.23 2.09 9.73
N ASP A 36 2.06 2.71 9.96
CA ASP A 36 0.79 1.98 10.05
C ASP A 36 0.47 1.27 8.73
N LEU A 37 0.62 1.99 7.60
CA LEU A 37 0.42 1.41 6.28
C LEU A 37 1.46 0.32 5.97
N TYR A 38 2.72 0.53 6.34
CA TYR A 38 3.79 -0.45 6.17
C TYR A 38 3.46 -1.74 6.92
N ASP A 39 3.20 -1.64 8.22
CA ASP A 39 2.86 -2.79 9.08
C ASP A 39 1.62 -3.51 8.55
N TRP A 40 0.61 -2.77 8.09
CA TRP A 40 -0.56 -3.37 7.45
C TRP A 40 -0.20 -4.10 6.14
N SER A 41 0.54 -3.46 5.25
CA SER A 41 0.87 -3.98 3.92
C SER A 41 1.66 -5.28 3.95
N VAL A 42 2.63 -5.41 4.86
CA VAL A 42 3.46 -6.61 4.97
C VAL A 42 2.70 -7.78 5.61
N ASN A 43 1.65 -7.50 6.38
CA ASN A 43 0.78 -8.51 6.97
C ASN A 43 -0.44 -8.84 6.09
N ASN A 44 -0.77 -7.99 5.11
CA ASN A 44 -1.94 -8.13 4.23
C ASN A 44 -1.51 -8.01 2.75
N ILE A 45 -0.47 -8.75 2.37
CA ILE A 45 0.20 -8.65 1.06
C ILE A 45 -0.79 -8.76 -0.13
N PRO A 46 -1.72 -9.73 -0.18
CA PRO A 46 -2.65 -9.84 -1.31
C PRO A 46 -3.55 -8.60 -1.43
N GLN A 47 -4.13 -8.17 -0.31
CA GLN A 47 -5.02 -7.01 -0.27
C GLN A 47 -4.29 -5.72 -0.65
N PHE A 48 -3.05 -5.56 -0.18
CA PHE A 48 -2.22 -4.40 -0.51
C PHE A 48 -1.94 -4.32 -2.01
N TRP A 49 -1.52 -5.42 -2.64
CA TRP A 49 -1.19 -5.42 -4.07
C TRP A 49 -2.42 -5.33 -4.97
N GLU A 50 -3.56 -5.89 -4.55
CA GLU A 50 -4.84 -5.68 -5.24
C GLU A 50 -5.24 -4.21 -5.26
N ASN A 51 -5.26 -3.55 -4.09
CA ASN A 51 -5.58 -2.11 -4.02
C ASN A 51 -4.55 -1.25 -4.74
N THR A 52 -3.28 -1.67 -4.78
CA THR A 52 -2.24 -0.98 -5.52
C THR A 52 -2.49 -1.06 -7.03
N LEU A 53 -2.87 -2.24 -7.54
CA LEU A 53 -3.21 -2.42 -8.95
C LEU A 53 -4.40 -1.53 -9.34
N ASP A 54 -5.46 -1.55 -8.54
CA ASP A 54 -6.67 -0.74 -8.76
C ASP A 54 -6.39 0.76 -8.69
N TYR A 55 -5.59 1.21 -7.72
CA TYR A 55 -5.29 2.63 -7.51
C TYR A 55 -4.31 3.21 -8.55
N SER A 56 -3.47 2.37 -9.15
CA SER A 56 -2.39 2.82 -10.05
C SER A 56 -2.83 3.03 -11.51
N ASP A 57 -4.11 2.81 -11.82
CA ASP A 57 -4.68 2.90 -13.18
C ASP A 57 -3.88 2.07 -14.22
N ILE A 58 -3.25 0.97 -13.78
CA ILE A 58 -2.52 0.08 -14.68
C ILE A 58 -3.52 -0.61 -15.61
N ILE A 59 -3.30 -0.47 -16.92
CA ILE A 59 -4.10 -1.13 -17.94
C ILE A 59 -3.46 -2.48 -18.26
N TYR A 60 -4.21 -3.56 -18.02
CA TYR A 60 -3.81 -4.92 -18.37
C TYR A 60 -4.96 -5.66 -19.07
N SER A 61 -4.63 -6.74 -19.78
CA SER A 61 -5.61 -7.57 -20.49
C SER A 61 -5.87 -8.87 -19.75
N GLY A 62 -7.15 -9.26 -19.65
CA GLY A 62 -7.57 -10.49 -18.97
C GLY A 62 -7.94 -10.25 -17.51
N THR A 63 -8.18 -11.33 -16.77
CA THR A 63 -8.43 -11.32 -15.33
C THR A 63 -7.31 -12.06 -14.63
N TYR A 64 -6.94 -11.62 -13.42
CA TYR A 64 -6.08 -12.42 -12.55
C TYR A 64 -6.97 -13.23 -11.60
N ASP A 65 -6.56 -14.47 -11.31
CA ASP A 65 -7.28 -15.33 -10.35
C ASP A 65 -6.73 -15.19 -8.92
N ARG A 66 -5.43 -14.87 -8.79
CA ARG A 66 -4.72 -14.73 -7.51
C ARG A 66 -3.68 -13.63 -7.61
N VAL A 67 -3.61 -12.79 -6.57
CA VAL A 67 -2.62 -11.71 -6.45
C VAL A 67 -1.22 -12.27 -6.15
N ILE A 68 -1.15 -13.32 -5.33
CA ILE A 68 0.09 -14.02 -4.97
C ILE A 68 -0.18 -15.52 -4.85
N ASP A 69 0.69 -16.34 -5.43
CA ASP A 69 0.53 -17.81 -5.42
C ASP A 69 0.97 -18.46 -4.11
N ASN A 70 2.05 -17.93 -3.51
CA ASN A 70 2.57 -18.40 -2.23
C ASN A 70 3.05 -17.22 -1.38
N LEU A 71 2.42 -17.03 -0.23
CA LEU A 71 2.80 -16.01 0.77
C LEU A 71 4.13 -16.30 1.45
N LYS A 72 4.54 -17.58 1.47
CA LYS A 72 5.79 -17.99 2.07
C LYS A 72 6.92 -17.78 1.07
N MET A 73 7.61 -16.64 1.20
CA MET A 73 8.92 -16.49 0.55
C MET A 73 9.89 -17.47 1.20
N GLU A 74 10.16 -18.57 0.51
CA GLU A 74 11.26 -19.47 0.86
C GLU A 74 12.56 -18.68 0.63
N PRO A 75 13.41 -18.47 1.64
CA PRO A 75 14.65 -17.73 1.45
C PRO A 75 15.56 -18.49 0.49
N GLY A 76 15.87 -17.89 -0.67
CA GLY A 76 16.91 -18.38 -1.58
C GLY A 76 16.44 -19.26 -2.75
N VAL A 77 15.21 -19.08 -3.24
CA VAL A 77 14.85 -19.47 -4.62
C VAL A 77 14.75 -18.23 -5.49
#